data_AF-A0A351T285-F1
#
_entry.id   AF-A0A351T285-F1
#
_cell.length_a   1.000
_cell.length_b   1.000
_cell.length_c   1.000
_cell.angle_alpha   90.00
_cell.angle_beta   90.00
_cell.angle_gamma   90.00
#
_symmetry.space_group_name_H-M   'P 1'
#
loop_
_entity.id
_entity.type
_entity.pdbx_description
1 polymer ?
#
loop_
_entity_poly.entity_id
_entity_poly.type
_entity_poly.pdbx_seq_one_letter_code
_entity_poly.pdbx_strand_id
1 'polypeptide(L)'
;MSDMDDRKFHINFGPQHPAAHGVLRLVMELDGEVVSRVDPHIGLLHRGTEKLIEHKTYLQALPYFDRLDYVAPMNQEHAYALAVERLLEITVPPRGQYIRVLFSEIGRLLS
;
A
#
# COMPACT_ATOMS: atom_id res chain seq x y z
N MET A 1 23.74 -2.75 45.11
CA MET A 1 23.27 -2.94 43.73
C MET A 1 21.78 -2.75 43.75
N SER A 2 21.32 -1.52 43.57
CA SER A 2 19.90 -1.23 43.43
C SER A 2 19.50 -1.57 42.01
N ASP A 3 18.58 -2.52 41.86
CA ASP A 3 17.86 -2.79 40.62
C ASP A 3 17.27 -1.47 40.10
N MET A 4 17.96 -0.82 39.16
CA MET A 4 17.37 0.24 38.36
C MET A 4 16.45 -0.43 37.36
N ASP A 5 15.26 -0.74 37.86
CA ASP A 5 13.98 -0.62 37.17
C ASP A 5 14.08 -0.68 35.64
N ASP A 6 13.81 -1.87 35.09
CA ASP A 6 13.72 -2.22 33.67
C ASP A 6 12.50 -1.51 33.02
N ARG A 7 12.43 -0.17 33.17
CA ARG A 7 11.31 0.68 32.75
C ARG A 7 11.39 0.91 31.25
N LYS A 8 10.75 0.03 30.50
CA LYS A 8 10.46 0.26 29.09
C LYS A 8 9.45 1.39 28.95
N PHE A 9 9.80 2.40 28.16
CA PHE A 9 8.92 3.54 27.88
C PHE A 9 8.00 3.19 26.72
N HIS A 10 6.70 3.37 26.92
CA HIS A 10 5.72 3.23 25.84
C HIS A 10 5.42 4.59 25.22
N ILE A 11 5.70 4.75 23.93
CA ILE A 11 5.39 5.95 23.15
C ILE A 11 4.39 5.60 22.05
N ASN A 12 3.36 6.43 21.90
CA ASN A 12 2.40 6.33 20.81
C ASN A 12 2.79 7.33 19.72
N PHE A 13 3.40 6.82 18.65
CA PHE A 13 3.59 7.58 17.42
C PHE A 13 2.25 7.64 16.69
N GLY A 14 1.57 8.78 16.83
CA GLY A 14 0.18 8.94 16.43
C GLY A 14 -0.04 9.05 14.90
N PRO A 15 -1.26 8.81 14.43
CA PRO A 15 -1.59 8.75 13.00
C PRO A 15 -1.57 10.10 12.27
N GLN A 16 -1.49 11.22 12.99
CA GLN A 16 -1.36 12.56 12.40
C GLN A 16 0.08 13.08 12.37
N HIS A 17 1.04 12.29 12.87
CA HIS A 17 2.43 12.72 12.92
C HIS A 17 2.97 12.94 11.50
N PRO A 18 3.65 14.06 11.18
CA PRO A 18 4.10 14.37 9.81
C PRO A 18 4.99 13.30 9.17
N ALA A 19 5.75 12.57 9.98
CA ALA A 19 6.59 11.46 9.50
C ALA A 19 5.82 10.14 9.27
N ALA A 20 4.53 10.06 9.63
CA ALA A 20 3.63 9.03 9.10
C ALA A 20 3.20 9.47 7.70
N HIS A 21 3.90 9.01 6.66
CA HIS A 21 3.48 9.23 5.27
C HIS A 21 2.12 8.53 5.01
N GLY A 22 1.02 9.21 5.32
CA GLY A 22 -0.34 8.65 5.33
C GLY A 22 -0.90 8.57 6.74
N VAL A 23 -1.56 7.46 7.09
CA VAL A 23 -2.15 7.24 8.41
C VAL A 23 -1.59 5.97 9.03
N LEU A 24 -0.68 6.13 9.99
CA LEU A 24 0.00 5.03 10.66
C LEU A 24 0.13 5.33 12.15
N ARG A 25 -0.30 4.37 12.98
CA ARG A 25 -0.09 4.45 14.42
C ARG A 25 0.91 3.38 14.84
N LEU A 26 2.00 3.78 15.48
CA LEU A 26 2.99 2.86 16.04
C LEU A 26 2.99 2.99 17.55
N VAL A 27 2.71 1.88 18.26
CA VAL A 27 2.93 1.80 19.70
C VAL A 27 4.31 1.22 19.90
N MET A 28 5.24 2.04 20.38
CA MET A 28 6.65 1.70 20.48
C MET A 28 7.05 1.51 21.94
N GLU A 29 7.87 0.49 22.20
CA GLU A 29 8.54 0.23 23.47
C GLU A 29 10.02 0.57 23.33
N LEU A 30 10.48 1.51 24.15
CA LEU A 30 11.84 2.03 24.11
C LEU A 30 12.60 1.65 25.39
N ASP A 31 13.84 1.24 25.22
CA ASP A 31 14.86 1.18 26.27
C ASP A 31 15.87 2.31 25.99
N GLY A 32 15.67 3.44 26.66
CA GLY A 32 16.34 4.70 26.29
C GLY A 32 15.99 5.14 24.87
N GLU A 33 16.99 5.20 23.99
CA GLU A 33 16.84 5.55 22.56
C GLU A 33 16.67 4.32 21.67
N VAL A 34 16.81 3.11 22.22
CA VAL A 34 16.76 1.87 21.46
C VAL A 34 15.32 1.36 21.40
N VAL A 35 14.84 1.09 20.20
CA VAL A 35 13.53 0.47 19.99
C VAL A 35 13.60 -1.02 20.32
N SER A 36 12.89 -1.44 21.36
CA SER A 36 12.83 -2.85 21.78
C SER A 36 11.68 -3.62 21.15
N ARG A 37 10.53 -2.97 20.94
CA ARG A 37 9.35 -3.53 20.26
C ARG A 37 8.54 -2.42 19.60
N VAL A 38 7.89 -2.74 18.48
CA VAL A 38 6.91 -1.88 17.81
C VAL A 38 5.66 -2.68 17.49
N ASP A 39 4.50 -2.10 17.76
CA ASP A 39 3.19 -2.62 17.40
C ASP A 39 2.53 -1.67 16.39
N PRO A 40 2.57 -1.97 15.08
CA PRO A 40 1.97 -1.15 14.05
C PRO A 40 0.47 -1.39 13.95
N HIS A 41 -0.32 -0.42 14.42
CA HIS A 41 -1.77 -0.42 14.23
C HIS A 41 -2.10 0.13 12.83
N ILE A 42 -2.37 -0.78 11.90
CA ILE A 42 -2.82 -0.50 10.54
C ILE A 42 -4.35 -0.57 10.41
N GLY A 43 -4.88 -0.26 9.22
CA GLY A 43 -6.32 -0.35 8.93
C GLY A 43 -7.09 0.96 9.05
N LEU A 44 -6.44 2.05 9.47
CA LEU A 44 -7.03 3.39 9.51
C LEU A 44 -7.44 3.92 8.13
N LEU A 45 -6.86 3.37 7.05
CA LEU A 45 -7.25 3.63 5.66
C LEU A 45 -7.92 2.41 5.01
N HIS A 46 -8.41 1.44 5.78
CA HIS A 46 -9.16 0.32 5.22
C HIS A 46 -10.52 0.81 4.70
N ARG A 47 -10.79 0.59 3.41
CA ARG A 47 -12.01 1.06 2.73
C ARG A 47 -12.92 -0.06 2.22
N GLY A 48 -12.63 -1.31 2.54
CA GLY A 48 -13.40 -2.46 2.03
C GLY A 48 -13.35 -2.60 0.50
N THR A 49 -12.23 -2.20 -0.13
CA THR A 49 -12.08 -2.16 -1.59
C THR A 49 -12.42 -3.49 -2.25
N GLU A 50 -11.90 -4.60 -1.74
CA GLU A 50 -12.16 -5.95 -2.28
C GLU A 50 -13.66 -6.28 -2.25
N LYS A 51 -14.35 -5.94 -1.17
CA LYS A 51 -15.80 -6.16 -1.04
C LYS A 51 -16.59 -5.33 -2.05
N LEU A 52 -16.18 -4.09 -2.31
CA LEU A 52 -16.83 -3.23 -3.31
C LEU A 52 -16.63 -3.76 -4.74
N ILE A 53 -15.49 -4.40 -5.01
CA ILE A 53 -15.19 -5.00 -6.32
C ILE A 53 -16.11 -6.20 -6.60
N GLU A 54 -16.47 -7.01 -5.59
CA GLU A 54 -17.41 -8.13 -5.75
C GLU A 54 -18.78 -7.70 -6.32
N HIS A 55 -19.17 -6.45 -6.07
CA HIS A 55 -20.45 -5.88 -6.52
C HIS A 55 -20.33 -5.06 -7.81
N LYS A 56 -19.20 -5.16 -8.52
CA LYS A 56 -18.91 -4.37 -9.73
C LYS A 56 -18.44 -5.26 -10.88
N THR A 57 -18.72 -4.81 -12.10
CA THR A 57 -18.17 -5.44 -13.30
C THR A 57 -16.67 -5.19 -13.41
N TYR A 58 -15.96 -6.01 -14.19
CA TYR A 58 -14.50 -5.90 -14.36
C TYR A 58 -14.04 -4.49 -14.77
N LEU A 59 -14.77 -3.83 -15.66
CA LEU A 59 -14.47 -2.46 -16.10
C LEU A 59 -14.76 -1.41 -15.01
N GLN A 60 -15.85 -1.58 -14.25
CA GLN A 60 -16.17 -0.70 -13.13
C GLN A 60 -15.23 -0.89 -11.93
N ALA A 61 -14.58 -2.04 -11.82
CA ALA A 61 -13.60 -2.35 -10.79
C ALA A 61 -12.21 -1.77 -11.09
N LEU A 62 -11.89 -1.44 -12.35
CA LEU A 62 -10.58 -0.91 -12.76
C LEU A 62 -10.12 0.29 -11.91
N PRO A 63 -10.96 1.31 -11.64
CA PRO A 63 -10.58 2.46 -10.81
C PRO A 63 -10.52 2.15 -9.30
N TYR A 64 -10.52 0.89 -8.87
CA TYR A 64 -10.12 0.60 -7.49
C TYR A 64 -8.62 0.35 -7.38
N PHE A 65 -7.98 -0.13 -8.44
CA PHE A 65 -6.57 -0.51 -8.45
C PHE A 65 -5.65 0.73 -8.48
N ASP A 66 -6.01 1.76 -9.24
CA ASP A 66 -5.32 3.07 -9.25
C ASP A 66 -5.29 3.77 -7.88
N ARG A 67 -6.24 3.43 -6.98
CA ARG A 67 -6.41 4.01 -5.64
C ARG A 67 -5.79 3.19 -4.51
N LEU A 68 -5.26 2.00 -4.79
CA LEU A 68 -4.58 1.16 -3.79
C LEU A 68 -3.19 1.70 -3.51
N ASP A 69 -2.35 1.73 -4.55
CA ASP A 69 -1.08 2.43 -4.55
C ASP A 69 -1.26 3.72 -5.37
N TYR A 70 -1.53 4.80 -4.64
CA TYR A 70 -1.83 6.10 -5.23
C TYR A 70 -0.60 6.80 -5.82
N VAL A 71 0.60 6.24 -5.69
CA VAL A 71 1.83 6.78 -6.29
C VAL A 71 2.13 6.13 -7.64
N ALA A 72 1.74 4.87 -7.83
CA ALA A 72 1.94 4.13 -9.08
C ALA A 72 0.62 3.61 -9.72
N PRO A 73 -0.33 4.49 -10.09
CA PRO A 73 -1.67 4.08 -10.51
C PRO A 73 -1.68 3.22 -11.78
N MET A 74 -0.88 3.58 -12.79
CA MET A 74 -0.81 2.84 -14.06
C MET A 74 -0.22 1.44 -13.88
N ASN A 75 0.69 1.26 -12.93
CA ASN A 75 1.31 -0.04 -12.64
C ASN A 75 0.27 -0.97 -11.99
N GLN A 76 -0.57 -0.45 -11.09
CA GLN A 76 -1.66 -1.20 -10.48
C GLN A 76 -2.74 -1.60 -11.50
N GLU A 77 -3.15 -0.65 -12.35
CA GLU A 77 -4.09 -0.95 -13.44
C GLU A 77 -3.53 -1.99 -14.42
N HIS A 78 -2.24 -1.92 -14.74
CA HIS A 78 -1.57 -2.88 -15.61
C HIS A 78 -1.58 -4.29 -15.01
N ALA A 79 -1.29 -4.42 -13.71
CA ALA A 79 -1.34 -5.72 -13.02
C ALA A 79 -2.76 -6.34 -13.08
N TYR A 80 -3.79 -5.54 -12.85
CA TYR A 80 -5.17 -5.99 -12.96
C TYR A 80 -5.56 -6.36 -14.40
N ALA A 81 -5.18 -5.54 -15.38
CA ALA A 81 -5.43 -5.82 -16.80
C ALA A 81 -4.79 -7.15 -17.23
N LEU A 82 -3.55 -7.42 -16.83
CA LEU A 82 -2.88 -8.70 -17.12
C LEU A 82 -3.61 -9.90 -16.52
N ALA A 83 -4.14 -9.75 -15.29
CA ALA A 83 -4.92 -10.82 -14.65
C ALA A 83 -6.21 -11.10 -15.44
N VAL A 84 -6.95 -10.07 -15.84
CA VAL A 84 -8.18 -10.21 -16.63
C VAL A 84 -7.89 -10.76 -18.03
N GLU A 85 -6.85 -10.27 -18.70
CA GLU A 85 -6.42 -10.74 -20.02
C GLU A 85 -6.01 -12.21 -20.01
N ARG A 86 -5.32 -12.64 -18.95
CA ARG A 86 -4.95 -14.05 -18.75
C ARG A 86 -6.18 -14.93 -18.54
N LEU A 87 -7.20 -14.46 -17.82
CA LEU A 87 -8.45 -15.20 -17.63
C LEU A 87 -9.28 -15.28 -18.92
N LEU A 88 -9.17 -14.28 -19.80
CA LEU A 88 -9.87 -14.23 -21.08
C LEU A 88 -9.08 -14.88 -22.24
N GLU A 89 -7.84 -15.29 -22.00
CA GLU A 89 -6.93 -15.88 -23.00
C GLU A 89 -6.72 -14.99 -24.23
N ILE A 90 -6.69 -13.67 -24.04
CA ILE A 90 -6.48 -12.69 -25.12
C ILE A 90 -5.07 -12.13 -25.11
N THR A 91 -4.58 -11.76 -26.30
CA THR A 91 -3.29 -11.08 -26.45
C THR A 91 -3.50 -9.66 -26.94
N VAL A 92 -2.96 -8.69 -26.18
CA VAL A 92 -2.97 -7.27 -26.55
C VAL A 92 -2.03 -7.04 -27.74
N PRO A 93 -2.39 -6.20 -28.72
CA PRO A 93 -1.54 -5.92 -29.87
C PRO A 93 -0.16 -5.37 -29.46
N PRO A 94 0.91 -5.61 -30.26
CA PRO A 94 2.28 -5.22 -29.91
C PRO A 94 2.42 -3.75 -29.50
N ARG A 95 1.76 -2.83 -30.23
CA ARG A 95 1.73 -1.40 -29.88
C ARG A 95 1.19 -1.14 -28.47
N GLY A 96 0.13 -1.85 -28.07
CA GLY A 96 -0.45 -1.73 -26.73
C GLY A 96 0.51 -2.20 -25.64
N GLN A 97 1.24 -3.28 -25.89
CA GLN A 97 2.27 -3.78 -24.97
C GLN A 97 3.41 -2.76 -24.78
N TYR A 98 3.93 -2.19 -25.87
CA TYR A 98 4.99 -1.16 -25.79
C TYR A 98 4.54 0.08 -25.03
N ILE A 99 3.32 0.56 -25.27
CA ILE A 99 2.77 1.72 -24.55
C ILE A 99 2.64 1.43 -23.06
N ARG A 100 2.12 0.24 -22.70
CA ARG A 100 1.98 -0.16 -21.29
C ARG A 100 3.32 -0.22 -20.58
N VAL A 101 4.34 -0.80 -21.22
CA VAL A 101 5.71 -0.81 -20.68
C VAL A 101 6.19 0.62 -20.49
N LEU A 102 6.17 1.46 -21.54
CA LEU A 102 6.60 2.87 -21.45
C LEU A 102 5.99 3.61 -20.25
N PHE A 103 4.66 3.51 -20.08
CA PHE A 103 3.98 4.18 -18.97
C PHE A 103 4.26 3.52 -17.61
N SER A 104 4.48 2.21 -17.56
CA SER A 104 4.89 1.51 -16.32
C SER A 104 6.31 1.92 -15.89
N GLU A 105 7.20 2.17 -16.85
CA GLU A 105 8.55 2.68 -16.60
C GLU A 105 8.51 4.14 -16.10
N ILE A 106 7.64 4.98 -16.69
CA ILE A 106 7.39 6.34 -16.20
C ILE A 106 6.84 6.30 -14.77
N GLY A 107 5.86 5.44 -14.51
CA GLY A 107 5.29 5.23 -13.18
C GLY A 107 6.34 4.82 -12.15
N ARG A 108 7.25 3.91 -12.51
CA ARG A 108 8.36 3.50 -11.63
C ARG A 108 9.33 4.65 -11.33
N LEU A 109 9.59 5.54 -12.28
CA LEU A 109 10.48 6.70 -12.04
C LEU A 109 9.84 7.74 -11.11
N LEU A 110 8.50 7.78 -11.05
CA LEU A 110 7.76 8.70 -10.20
C LEU A 110 7.55 8.17 -8.77
N SER A 111 7.52 6.84 -8.61
CA SER A 111 7.27 6.15 -7.33
C SER A 111 8.47 6.08 -6.41
#